data_AF-A0A960A172-F1
#
_entry.id   AF-A0A960A172-F1
#
_cell.length_a   1.000
_cell.length_b   1.000
_cell.length_c   1.000
_cell.angle_alpha   90.00
_cell.angle_beta   90.00
_cell.angle_gamma   90.00
#
_symmetry.space_group_name_H-M   'P 1'
#
loop_
_entity.id
_entity.type
_entity.pdbx_description
1 polymer ?
#
loop_
_entity_poly.entity_id
_entity_poly.type
_entity_poly.pdbx_seq_one_letter_code
_entity_poly.pdbx_strand_id
1 'polypeptide(L)'
;MSDRFGLFNDILSGSSEVPFATSAWQHFVGEEYDPHRFASATVDFVRTWDWDWVKINPRAVYYAEAWGSVFDPDDYSGMIPKQLSPAITAPADLATIRQLTIADTPALAEHVTSARLIREELPDRPLLQTVFSPLSVLLQTAGLPLYPGDVVYGADTSFTQDDLLRSDPDATHAALRAIAATLADYVTELLKPVADGGAGLDGIFYAVTGTASDGHVDADSFETLSRPYDQIVLDAAADAAVVFHTCKANSHPEWFVDYPIDALHWDQFLPGNPPVDEDLGIIPVGGVRSDL
;
A
#
# COMPACT_ATOMS: atom_id res chain seq x y z
N MET A 1 -22.63 13.08 -17.22
CA MET A 1 -21.67 12.56 -16.24
C MET A 1 -20.29 12.99 -16.71
N SER A 2 -19.42 13.44 -15.79
CA SER A 2 -18.03 13.77 -16.14
C SER A 2 -17.33 12.49 -16.60
N ASP A 3 -16.51 12.56 -17.66
CA ASP A 3 -15.66 11.44 -18.07
C ASP A 3 -14.47 11.34 -17.12
N ARG A 4 -14.66 10.64 -16.00
CA ARG A 4 -13.64 10.51 -14.94
C ARG A 4 -12.43 9.72 -15.40
N PHE A 5 -12.62 8.72 -16.26
CA PHE A 5 -11.51 7.97 -16.85
C PHE A 5 -10.68 8.85 -17.77
N GLY A 6 -11.34 9.60 -18.66
CA GLY A 6 -10.68 10.58 -19.52
C GLY A 6 -9.89 11.60 -18.71
N LEU A 7 -10.53 12.23 -17.71
CA LEU A 7 -9.87 13.19 -16.82
C LEU A 7 -8.63 12.60 -16.13
N PHE A 8 -8.76 11.40 -15.54
CA PHE A 8 -7.66 10.76 -14.82
C PHE A 8 -6.48 10.45 -15.75
N ASN A 9 -6.74 9.87 -16.91
CA ASN A 9 -5.70 9.54 -17.90
C ASN A 9 -5.05 10.79 -18.48
N ASP A 10 -5.84 11.83 -18.75
CA ASP A 10 -5.31 13.12 -19.25
C ASP A 10 -4.43 13.82 -18.20
N ILE A 11 -4.72 13.65 -16.91
CA ILE A 11 -3.84 14.16 -15.84
C ILE A 11 -2.54 13.36 -15.80
N LEU A 12 -2.61 12.03 -15.81
CA LEU A 12 -1.42 11.17 -15.76
C LEU A 12 -0.50 11.36 -16.99
N SER A 13 -1.07 11.68 -18.15
CA SER A 13 -0.30 11.96 -19.37
C SER A 13 0.19 13.41 -19.49
N GLY A 14 -0.25 14.30 -18.58
CA GLY A 14 0.01 15.74 -18.64
C GLY A 14 -0.74 16.48 -19.76
N SER A 15 -1.78 15.89 -20.36
CA SER A 15 -2.59 16.51 -21.43
C SER A 15 -3.88 17.17 -20.95
N SER A 16 -4.21 17.11 -19.66
CA SER A 16 -5.48 17.63 -19.13
C SER A 16 -5.61 19.15 -19.23
N GLU A 17 -6.79 19.61 -19.65
CA GLU A 17 -7.21 21.01 -19.56
C GLU A 17 -7.78 21.36 -18.16
N VAL A 18 -8.07 20.34 -17.34
CA VAL A 18 -8.55 20.49 -15.95
C VAL A 18 -7.34 20.39 -15.02
N PRO A 19 -7.20 21.30 -14.04
CA PRO A 19 -5.96 21.43 -13.26
C PRO A 19 -5.70 20.25 -12.30
N PHE A 20 -6.72 19.53 -11.86
CA PHE A 20 -6.58 18.41 -10.92
C PHE A 20 -7.79 17.47 -10.94
N ALA A 21 -7.58 16.26 -10.45
CA ALA A 21 -8.62 15.30 -10.05
C ALA A 21 -8.50 15.05 -8.55
N THR A 22 -9.62 14.79 -7.91
CA THR A 22 -9.72 14.69 -6.45
C THR A 22 -9.98 13.26 -5.99
N SER A 23 -9.36 12.91 -4.87
CA SER A 23 -9.65 11.68 -4.15
C SER A 23 -9.46 11.89 -2.66
N ALA A 24 -10.15 11.07 -1.87
CA ALA A 24 -9.89 10.91 -0.46
C ALA A 24 -10.06 9.44 -0.08
N TRP A 25 -9.55 9.08 1.09
CA TRP A 25 -9.60 7.71 1.60
C TRP A 25 -9.75 7.73 3.12
N GLN A 26 -10.20 6.60 3.68
CA GLN A 26 -10.33 6.39 5.11
C GLN A 26 -10.17 4.89 5.42
N HIS A 27 -9.74 4.56 6.64
CA HIS A 27 -9.91 3.20 7.18
C HIS A 27 -11.30 3.07 7.82
N PHE A 28 -12.10 2.11 7.34
CA PHE A 28 -13.45 1.86 7.84
C PHE A 28 -13.43 0.85 9.00
N VAL A 29 -12.82 1.25 10.11
CA VAL A 29 -12.75 0.44 11.34
C VAL A 29 -14.15 -0.05 11.75
N GLY A 30 -14.26 -1.34 12.05
CA GLY A 30 -15.53 -2.02 12.36
C GLY A 30 -16.29 -2.58 11.15
N GLU A 31 -15.95 -2.16 9.93
CA GLU A 31 -16.48 -2.70 8.66
C GLU A 31 -15.44 -3.53 7.88
N GLU A 32 -14.16 -3.40 8.23
CA GLU A 32 -13.00 -3.82 7.43
C GLU A 32 -12.62 -5.31 7.47
N TYR A 33 -13.40 -6.15 8.18
CA TYR A 33 -13.21 -7.61 8.28
C TYR A 33 -14.27 -8.44 7.54
N ASP A 34 -15.28 -7.78 6.97
CA ASP A 34 -16.26 -8.42 6.10
C ASP A 34 -16.22 -7.75 4.72
N PRO A 35 -16.05 -8.51 3.63
CA PRO A 35 -15.81 -7.94 2.32
C PRO A 35 -17.01 -7.16 1.77
N HIS A 36 -18.22 -7.54 2.16
CA HIS A 36 -19.44 -6.84 1.73
C HIS A 36 -19.60 -5.53 2.51
N ARG A 37 -19.41 -5.56 3.82
CA ARG A 37 -19.47 -4.38 4.68
C ARG A 37 -18.41 -3.36 4.32
N PHE A 38 -17.17 -3.79 4.12
CA PHE A 38 -16.08 -2.91 3.67
C PHE A 38 -16.36 -2.30 2.29
N ALA A 39 -16.84 -3.11 1.33
CA ALA A 39 -17.22 -2.61 0.02
C ALA A 39 -18.36 -1.58 0.10
N SER A 40 -19.43 -1.86 0.85
CA SER A 40 -20.53 -0.91 1.07
C SER A 40 -20.06 0.39 1.71
N ALA A 41 -19.25 0.33 2.77
CA ALA A 41 -18.72 1.52 3.44
C ALA A 41 -17.86 2.37 2.48
N THR A 42 -17.03 1.71 1.65
CA THR A 42 -16.21 2.39 0.64
C THR A 42 -17.07 3.07 -0.42
N VAL A 43 -18.08 2.36 -0.94
CA VAL A 43 -19.00 2.88 -1.96
C VAL A 43 -19.82 4.05 -1.42
N ASP A 44 -20.33 3.95 -0.20
CA ASP A 44 -21.11 5.01 0.46
C ASP A 44 -20.26 6.26 0.67
N PHE A 45 -19.02 6.10 1.13
CA PHE A 45 -18.06 7.19 1.26
C PHE A 45 -17.80 7.89 -0.09
N VAL A 46 -17.54 7.12 -1.15
CA VAL A 46 -17.27 7.67 -2.48
C VAL A 46 -18.51 8.37 -3.06
N ARG A 47 -19.71 7.79 -2.93
CA ARG A 47 -20.95 8.40 -3.43
C ARG A 47 -21.34 9.67 -2.65
N THR A 48 -21.00 9.74 -1.37
CA THR A 48 -21.30 10.90 -0.52
C THR A 48 -20.54 12.14 -0.98
N TRP A 49 -19.27 11.98 -1.36
CA TRP A 49 -18.37 13.09 -1.70
C TRP A 49 -18.05 13.21 -3.20
N ASP A 50 -18.45 12.21 -3.98
CA ASP A 50 -18.35 12.13 -5.43
C ASP A 50 -16.94 12.30 -6.01
N TRP A 51 -15.95 11.68 -5.36
CA TRP A 51 -14.53 11.69 -5.75
C TRP A 51 -14.30 11.26 -7.21
N ASP A 52 -13.31 11.87 -7.87
CA ASP A 52 -12.98 11.63 -9.28
C ASP A 52 -12.33 10.26 -9.50
N TRP A 53 -11.51 9.81 -8.56
CA TRP A 53 -10.91 8.48 -8.54
C TRP A 53 -10.87 7.95 -7.09
N VAL A 54 -10.73 6.64 -6.92
CA VAL A 54 -10.81 6.00 -5.61
C VAL A 54 -9.51 5.30 -5.26
N LYS A 55 -8.90 5.70 -4.15
CA LYS A 55 -7.92 4.88 -3.45
C LYS A 55 -8.65 3.95 -2.47
N ILE A 56 -8.73 2.67 -2.81
CA ILE A 56 -9.26 1.63 -1.92
C ILE A 56 -8.22 1.35 -0.83
N ASN A 57 -8.64 1.48 0.42
CA ASN A 57 -7.76 1.38 1.58
C ASN A 57 -8.33 0.37 2.58
N PRO A 58 -7.94 -0.91 2.48
CA PRO A 58 -8.41 -1.94 3.40
C PRO A 58 -7.84 -1.78 4.81
N ARG A 59 -8.15 -2.75 5.68
CA ARG A 59 -7.56 -2.81 7.02
C ARG A 59 -6.05 -2.76 6.97
N ALA A 60 -5.40 -2.01 7.86
CA ALA A 60 -3.96 -1.77 7.73
C ALA A 60 -3.07 -3.02 7.92
N VAL A 61 -3.61 -4.11 8.46
CA VAL A 61 -2.84 -5.27 8.95
C VAL A 61 -2.96 -6.54 8.11
N TYR A 62 -3.76 -6.52 7.04
CA TYR A 62 -4.07 -7.72 6.25
C TYR A 62 -2.83 -8.40 5.64
N TYR A 63 -1.78 -7.61 5.39
CA TYR A 63 -0.50 -8.14 4.92
C TYR A 63 0.12 -9.07 5.97
N ALA A 64 0.26 -8.61 7.22
CA ALA A 64 0.82 -9.44 8.29
C ALA A 64 -0.07 -10.65 8.64
N GLU A 65 -1.39 -10.53 8.51
CA GLU A 65 -2.34 -11.65 8.64
C GLU A 65 -2.09 -12.75 7.61
N ALA A 66 -1.66 -12.40 6.38
CA ALA A 66 -1.37 -13.36 5.33
C ALA A 66 -0.31 -14.39 5.74
N TRP A 67 0.70 -13.96 6.52
CA TRP A 67 1.75 -14.84 7.05
C TRP A 67 1.48 -15.34 8.48
N GLY A 68 0.29 -15.07 9.04
CA GLY A 68 -0.17 -15.65 10.30
C GLY A 68 -0.02 -14.75 11.53
N SER A 69 0.24 -13.46 11.36
CA SER A 69 0.13 -12.52 12.49
C SER A 69 -1.34 -12.42 12.92
N VAL A 70 -1.57 -12.29 14.22
CA VAL A 70 -2.92 -12.25 14.80
C VAL A 70 -3.13 -10.90 15.46
N PHE A 71 -4.30 -10.30 15.21
CA PHE A 71 -4.71 -9.01 15.75
C PHE A 71 -6.07 -9.12 16.44
N ASP A 72 -6.32 -8.25 17.42
CA ASP A 72 -7.61 -8.11 18.08
C ASP A 72 -8.50 -7.14 17.28
N PRO A 73 -9.59 -7.61 16.64
CA PRO A 73 -10.46 -6.77 15.82
C PRO A 73 -11.38 -5.86 16.64
N ASP A 74 -11.29 -5.88 17.98
CA ASP A 74 -12.10 -5.06 18.87
C ASP A 74 -11.27 -4.07 19.73
N ASP A 75 -9.93 -4.10 19.65
CA ASP A 75 -9.00 -3.25 20.43
C ASP A 75 -8.03 -2.50 19.50
N TYR A 76 -8.21 -1.19 19.35
CA TYR A 76 -7.44 -0.35 18.41
C TYR A 76 -6.67 0.77 19.09
N SER A 77 -5.52 1.10 18.50
CA SER A 77 -4.83 2.38 18.69
C SER A 77 -4.89 3.17 17.38
N GLY A 78 -5.81 4.12 17.29
CA GLY A 78 -6.09 4.82 16.04
C GLY A 78 -6.72 3.89 15.01
N MET A 79 -6.05 3.67 13.88
CA MET A 79 -6.52 2.80 12.79
C MET A 79 -5.86 1.41 12.81
N ILE A 80 -4.98 1.13 13.79
CA ILE A 80 -4.23 -0.13 13.88
C ILE A 80 -4.80 -0.98 15.01
N PRO A 81 -5.31 -2.20 14.73
CA PRO A 81 -5.74 -3.12 15.77
C PRO A 81 -4.54 -3.63 16.57
N LYS A 82 -4.78 -4.02 17.82
CA LYS A 82 -3.75 -4.54 18.71
C LYS A 82 -3.19 -5.84 18.18
N GLN A 83 -1.88 -5.92 18.02
CA GLN A 83 -1.21 -7.17 17.70
C GLN A 83 -1.27 -8.10 18.92
N LEU A 84 -1.75 -9.32 18.71
CA LEU A 84 -1.78 -10.40 19.71
C LEU A 84 -0.57 -11.32 19.57
N SER A 85 -0.12 -11.57 18.34
CA SER A 85 1.11 -12.30 18.06
C SER A 85 1.65 -11.98 16.66
N PRO A 86 2.95 -11.67 16.51
CA PRO A 86 3.58 -11.58 15.19
C PRO A 86 3.84 -12.98 14.61
N ALA A 87 3.90 -13.09 13.28
CA ALA A 87 4.30 -14.34 12.61
C ALA A 87 5.81 -14.58 12.68
N ILE A 88 6.61 -13.52 12.73
CA ILE A 88 8.06 -13.59 12.93
C ILE A 88 8.35 -13.17 14.37
N THR A 89 8.78 -14.13 15.19
CA THR A 89 9.11 -13.92 16.62
C THR A 89 10.62 -13.88 16.89
N ALA A 90 11.41 -14.34 15.93
CA ALA A 90 12.86 -14.19 15.88
C ALA A 90 13.35 -14.12 14.42
N PRO A 91 14.54 -13.57 14.13
CA PRO A 91 15.08 -13.55 12.76
C PRO A 91 15.14 -14.92 12.08
N ALA A 92 15.31 -16.01 12.84
CA ALA A 92 15.29 -17.37 12.29
C ALA A 92 13.94 -17.75 11.63
N ASP A 93 12.84 -17.11 12.01
CA ASP A 93 11.51 -17.34 11.45
C ASP A 93 11.38 -16.80 10.01
N LEU A 94 12.36 -16.00 9.52
CA LEU A 94 12.45 -15.62 8.10
C LEU A 94 12.39 -16.83 7.17
N ALA A 95 12.93 -17.98 7.60
CA ALA A 95 12.90 -19.23 6.85
C ALA A 95 11.48 -19.80 6.65
N THR A 96 10.49 -19.30 7.40
CA THR A 96 9.08 -19.71 7.27
C THR A 96 8.31 -18.86 6.26
N ILE A 97 8.83 -17.69 5.89
CA ILE A 97 8.23 -16.80 4.91
C ILE A 97 8.41 -17.40 3.53
N ARG A 98 7.27 -17.81 2.95
CA ARG A 98 7.17 -18.41 1.62
C ARG A 98 6.15 -17.64 0.80
N GLN A 99 6.27 -17.75 -0.52
CA GLN A 99 5.24 -17.24 -1.42
C GLN A 99 3.92 -17.94 -1.10
N LEU A 100 2.86 -17.16 -1.00
CA LEU A 100 1.51 -17.64 -0.75
C LEU A 100 0.71 -17.59 -2.04
N THR A 101 -0.32 -18.43 -2.14
CA THR A 101 -1.34 -18.28 -3.18
C THR A 101 -2.46 -17.41 -2.64
N ILE A 102 -3.08 -16.61 -3.52
CA ILE A 102 -4.21 -15.77 -3.13
C ILE A 102 -5.39 -16.62 -2.64
N ALA A 103 -5.64 -17.74 -3.31
CA ALA A 103 -6.73 -18.67 -2.97
C ALA A 103 -6.58 -19.28 -1.57
N ASP A 104 -5.36 -19.53 -1.11
CA ASP A 104 -5.09 -20.12 0.21
C ASP A 104 -4.89 -19.06 1.31
N THR A 105 -5.02 -17.77 0.99
CA THR A 105 -4.78 -16.67 1.91
C THR A 105 -6.08 -15.87 2.14
N PRO A 106 -6.85 -16.18 3.20
CA PRO A 106 -8.16 -15.57 3.42
C PRO A 106 -8.17 -14.04 3.38
N ALA A 107 -7.17 -13.39 4.01
CA ALA A 107 -7.08 -11.94 4.03
C ALA A 107 -6.92 -11.32 2.63
N LEU A 108 -6.12 -11.93 1.74
CA LEU A 108 -5.95 -11.45 0.37
C LEU A 108 -7.19 -11.73 -0.49
N ALA A 109 -7.74 -12.94 -0.38
CA ALA A 109 -8.96 -13.34 -1.12
C ALA A 109 -10.18 -12.47 -0.74
N GLU A 110 -10.29 -12.09 0.53
CA GLU A 110 -11.31 -11.17 1.03
C GLU A 110 -11.19 -9.79 0.36
N HIS A 111 -9.99 -9.26 0.21
CA HIS A 111 -9.78 -7.97 -0.44
C HIS A 111 -9.98 -8.02 -1.97
N VAL A 112 -9.61 -9.11 -2.65
CA VAL A 112 -9.99 -9.29 -4.06
C VAL A 112 -11.51 -9.29 -4.21
N THR A 113 -12.22 -9.97 -3.30
CA THR A 113 -13.70 -9.99 -3.28
C THR A 113 -14.26 -8.60 -3.08
N SER A 114 -13.73 -7.86 -2.11
CA SER A 114 -14.15 -6.49 -1.81
C SER A 114 -13.91 -5.54 -2.99
N ALA A 115 -12.73 -5.62 -3.59
CA ALA A 115 -12.35 -4.82 -4.76
C ALA A 115 -13.32 -5.04 -5.94
N ARG A 116 -13.69 -6.31 -6.20
CA ARG A 116 -14.69 -6.64 -7.22
C ARG A 116 -16.06 -6.03 -6.93
N LEU A 117 -16.52 -6.12 -5.67
CA LEU A 117 -17.80 -5.52 -5.27
C LEU A 117 -17.79 -3.99 -5.42
N ILE A 118 -16.68 -3.33 -5.07
CA ILE A 118 -16.49 -1.89 -5.25
C ILE A 118 -16.52 -1.53 -6.75
N ARG A 119 -15.84 -2.30 -7.60
CA ARG A 119 -15.84 -2.13 -9.07
C ARG A 119 -17.25 -2.20 -9.65
N GLU A 120 -18.05 -3.18 -9.23
CA GLU A 120 -19.43 -3.38 -9.69
C GLU A 120 -20.33 -2.17 -9.34
N GLU A 121 -20.14 -1.57 -8.16
CA GLU A 121 -20.95 -0.44 -7.68
C GLU A 121 -20.47 0.94 -8.17
N LEU A 122 -19.20 1.06 -8.56
CA LEU A 122 -18.58 2.31 -9.02
C LEU A 122 -17.98 2.17 -10.42
N PRO A 123 -18.69 1.70 -11.46
CA PRO A 123 -18.14 1.40 -12.79
C PRO A 123 -17.68 2.64 -13.58
N ASP A 124 -17.91 3.85 -13.06
CA ASP A 124 -17.79 5.12 -13.77
C ASP A 124 -16.48 5.88 -13.49
N ARG A 125 -15.57 5.31 -12.68
CA ARG A 125 -14.35 5.99 -12.24
C ARG A 125 -13.17 5.04 -12.02
N PRO A 126 -11.93 5.56 -12.04
CA PRO A 126 -10.73 4.77 -11.73
C PRO A 126 -10.72 4.29 -10.28
N LEU A 127 -10.36 3.03 -10.08
CA LEU A 127 -10.23 2.39 -8.76
C LEU A 127 -8.83 1.81 -8.59
N LEU A 128 -8.11 2.28 -7.57
CA LEU A 128 -6.74 1.88 -7.26
C LEU A 128 -6.68 1.22 -5.89
N GLN A 129 -6.19 -0.02 -5.82
CA GLN A 129 -6.03 -0.75 -4.57
C GLN A 129 -4.72 -0.37 -3.89
N THR A 130 -4.76 -0.09 -2.58
CA THR A 130 -3.54 0.15 -1.81
C THR A 130 -2.75 -1.15 -1.64
N VAL A 131 -1.46 -1.12 -1.96
CA VAL A 131 -0.50 -2.24 -1.81
C VAL A 131 0.77 -1.72 -1.14
N PHE A 132 1.18 -2.34 -0.03
CA PHE A 132 2.40 -1.96 0.69
C PHE A 132 3.64 -2.60 0.08
N SER A 133 4.79 -1.96 0.29
CA SER A 133 6.07 -2.52 -0.14
C SER A 133 6.41 -3.82 0.58
N PRO A 134 7.12 -4.77 -0.08
CA PRO A 134 7.58 -5.99 0.55
C PRO A 134 8.36 -5.77 1.86
N LEU A 135 9.15 -4.70 1.92
CA LEU A 135 9.87 -4.33 3.14
C LEU A 135 8.92 -3.90 4.25
N SER A 136 7.91 -3.06 3.95
CA SER A 136 6.90 -2.66 4.93
C SER A 136 6.12 -3.88 5.46
N VAL A 137 5.74 -4.80 4.57
CA VAL A 137 5.06 -6.04 4.93
C VAL A 137 5.93 -6.92 5.83
N LEU A 138 7.22 -7.06 5.53
CA LEU A 138 8.15 -7.84 6.35
C LEU A 138 8.25 -7.27 7.77
N LEU A 139 8.43 -5.95 7.91
CA LEU A 139 8.49 -5.28 9.21
C LEU A 139 7.18 -5.46 10.00
N GLN A 140 6.03 -5.27 9.35
CA GLN A 140 4.73 -5.46 9.99
C GLN A 140 4.53 -6.90 10.49
N THR A 141 4.95 -7.88 9.68
CA THR A 141 4.86 -9.32 9.99
C THR A 141 5.73 -9.70 11.20
N ALA A 142 6.79 -8.96 11.46
CA ALA A 142 7.67 -9.08 12.62
C ALA A 142 7.25 -8.23 13.83
N GLY A 143 6.13 -7.50 13.74
CA GLY A 143 5.72 -6.56 14.81
C GLY A 143 6.70 -5.40 15.00
N LEU A 144 7.45 -5.04 13.95
CA LEU A 144 8.38 -3.92 13.95
C LEU A 144 7.73 -2.65 13.38
N PRO A 145 8.16 -1.46 13.84
CA PRO A 145 7.56 -0.21 13.38
C PRO A 145 7.86 0.06 11.90
N LEU A 146 6.84 0.55 11.20
CA LEU A 146 6.92 0.97 9.79
C LEU A 146 7.40 2.41 9.63
N TYR A 147 7.39 3.16 10.73
CA TYR A 147 7.70 4.59 10.76
C TYR A 147 8.73 4.88 11.85
N PRO A 148 9.60 5.87 11.64
CA PRO A 148 10.57 6.31 12.64
C PRO A 148 9.89 6.69 13.95
N GLY A 149 10.36 6.11 15.06
CA GLY A 149 9.91 6.45 16.42
C GLY A 149 8.54 5.90 16.83
N ASP A 150 7.83 5.21 15.93
CA ASP A 150 6.56 4.57 16.24
C ASP A 150 6.76 3.27 17.05
N VAL A 151 5.69 2.83 17.70
CA VAL A 151 5.60 1.51 18.35
C VAL A 151 4.43 0.75 17.75
N VAL A 152 4.57 -0.57 17.60
CA VAL A 152 3.47 -1.42 17.15
C VAL A 152 2.59 -1.74 18.36
N TYR A 153 1.32 -1.32 18.30
CA TYR A 153 0.40 -1.49 19.41
C TYR A 153 0.18 -2.99 19.70
N GLY A 154 0.51 -3.42 20.92
CA GLY A 154 0.40 -4.81 21.36
C GLY A 154 1.62 -5.69 21.06
N ALA A 155 2.58 -5.23 20.25
CA ALA A 155 3.76 -6.02 19.93
C ALA A 155 4.67 -6.25 21.15
N ASP A 156 5.24 -7.44 21.24
CA ASP A 156 6.21 -7.87 22.25
C ASP A 156 7.57 -8.27 21.62
N THR A 157 7.81 -7.86 20.38
CA THR A 157 9.01 -8.16 19.59
C THR A 157 10.28 -7.78 20.35
N SER A 158 11.16 -8.77 20.58
CA SER A 158 12.37 -8.62 21.40
C SER A 158 13.65 -8.37 20.60
N PHE A 159 13.55 -8.26 19.27
CA PHE A 159 14.67 -8.01 18.35
C PHE A 159 14.43 -6.70 17.59
N THR A 160 15.50 -6.13 17.05
CA THR A 160 15.46 -4.87 16.31
C THR A 160 15.26 -5.11 14.82
N GLN A 161 14.93 -4.04 14.08
CA GLN A 161 14.95 -4.06 12.62
C GLN A 161 16.32 -4.50 12.07
N ASP A 162 17.40 -4.06 12.68
CA ASP A 162 18.75 -4.46 12.29
C ASP A 162 19.00 -5.97 12.47
N ASP A 163 18.54 -6.53 13.59
CA ASP A 163 18.62 -7.98 13.82
C ASP A 163 17.85 -8.76 12.75
N LEU A 164 16.66 -8.29 12.36
CA LEU A 164 15.87 -8.93 11.32
C LEU A 164 16.55 -8.86 9.96
N LEU A 165 17.00 -7.66 9.55
CA LEU A 165 17.44 -7.42 8.18
C LEU A 165 18.90 -7.82 7.91
N ARG A 166 19.75 -7.89 8.94
CA ARG A 166 21.22 -8.03 8.79
C ARG A 166 21.79 -9.33 9.38
N SER A 167 21.08 -10.02 10.26
CA SER A 167 21.60 -11.25 10.91
C SER A 167 21.77 -12.42 9.94
N ASP A 168 20.87 -12.53 8.96
CA ASP A 168 20.93 -13.50 7.85
C ASP A 168 20.42 -12.81 6.57
N PRO A 169 21.34 -12.19 5.79
CA PRO A 169 20.97 -11.49 4.57
C PRO A 169 20.31 -12.40 3.53
N ASP A 170 20.75 -13.66 3.42
CA ASP A 170 20.20 -14.60 2.44
C ASP A 170 18.74 -14.94 2.78
N ALA A 171 18.45 -15.22 4.06
CA ALA A 171 17.08 -15.44 4.54
C ALA A 171 16.20 -14.19 4.39
N THR A 172 16.74 -13.01 4.70
CA THR A 172 16.04 -11.72 4.53
C THR A 172 15.64 -11.51 3.08
N HIS A 173 16.62 -11.64 2.16
CA HIS A 173 16.39 -11.48 0.74
C HIS A 173 15.44 -12.54 0.16
N ALA A 174 15.45 -13.76 0.71
CA ALA A 174 14.50 -14.82 0.35
C ALA A 174 13.07 -14.48 0.80
N ALA A 175 12.90 -14.02 2.04
CA ALA A 175 11.61 -13.60 2.59
C ALA A 175 11.02 -12.42 1.80
N LEU A 176 11.81 -11.39 1.51
CA LEU A 176 11.39 -10.25 0.68
C LEU A 176 10.94 -10.68 -0.72
N ARG A 177 11.66 -11.64 -1.35
CA ARG A 177 11.29 -12.20 -2.66
C ARG A 177 9.95 -12.94 -2.61
N ALA A 178 9.74 -13.72 -1.56
CA ALA A 178 8.51 -14.46 -1.33
C ALA A 178 7.30 -13.52 -1.12
N ILE A 179 7.49 -12.46 -0.33
CA ILE A 179 6.48 -11.42 -0.13
C ILE A 179 6.19 -10.71 -1.45
N ALA A 180 7.22 -10.25 -2.16
CA ALA A 180 7.07 -9.56 -3.44
C ALA A 180 6.33 -10.41 -4.48
N ALA A 181 6.68 -11.69 -4.62
CA ALA A 181 6.00 -12.60 -5.53
C ALA A 181 4.51 -12.79 -5.15
N THR A 182 4.20 -12.89 -3.85
CA THR A 182 2.82 -12.97 -3.37
C THR A 182 2.03 -11.70 -3.71
N LEU A 183 2.64 -10.53 -3.52
CA LEU A 183 2.01 -9.25 -3.83
C LEU A 183 1.87 -9.03 -5.33
N ALA A 184 2.81 -9.49 -6.16
CA ALA A 184 2.69 -9.48 -7.62
C ALA A 184 1.51 -10.35 -8.10
N ASP A 185 1.33 -11.54 -7.53
CA ASP A 185 0.16 -12.39 -7.80
C ASP A 185 -1.15 -11.69 -7.36
N TYR A 186 -1.12 -11.01 -6.22
CA TYR A 186 -2.26 -10.24 -5.71
C TYR A 186 -2.62 -9.07 -6.64
N VAL A 187 -1.64 -8.28 -7.07
CA VAL A 187 -1.82 -7.20 -8.05
C VAL A 187 -2.41 -7.73 -9.35
N THR A 188 -1.92 -8.88 -9.84
CA THR A 188 -2.46 -9.53 -11.03
C THR A 188 -3.95 -9.86 -10.88
N GLU A 189 -4.37 -10.44 -9.74
CA GLU A 189 -5.79 -10.75 -9.50
C GLU A 189 -6.68 -9.51 -9.31
N LEU A 190 -6.12 -8.42 -8.76
CA LEU A 190 -6.83 -7.14 -8.64
C LEU A 190 -7.11 -6.50 -10.01
N LEU A 191 -6.12 -6.51 -10.90
CA LEU A 191 -6.22 -5.87 -12.21
C LEU A 191 -6.96 -6.74 -13.23
N LYS A 192 -6.88 -8.07 -13.10
CA LYS A 192 -7.54 -9.01 -14.00
C LYS A 192 -9.03 -8.67 -14.16
N PRO A 193 -9.57 -8.62 -15.39
CA PRO A 193 -10.96 -8.24 -15.63
C PRO A 193 -11.97 -9.09 -14.86
N VAL A 194 -13.09 -8.48 -14.45
CA VAL A 194 -14.19 -9.19 -13.78
C VAL A 194 -14.71 -10.37 -14.61
N ALA A 195 -14.75 -10.23 -15.93
CA ALA A 195 -15.18 -11.30 -16.84
C ALA A 195 -14.27 -12.55 -16.79
N ASP A 196 -13.00 -12.37 -16.40
CA ASP A 196 -12.01 -13.44 -16.26
C ASP A 196 -11.83 -13.89 -14.81
N GLY A 197 -12.67 -13.38 -13.90
CA GLY A 197 -12.71 -13.75 -12.49
C GLY A 197 -11.82 -12.92 -11.55
N GLY A 198 -11.21 -11.83 -12.03
CA GLY A 198 -10.47 -10.88 -11.17
C GLY A 198 -11.37 -9.75 -10.64
N ALA A 199 -10.76 -8.71 -10.08
CA ALA A 199 -11.49 -7.55 -9.55
C ALA A 199 -11.72 -6.42 -10.57
N GLY A 200 -10.97 -6.39 -11.67
CA GLY A 200 -11.10 -5.39 -12.74
C GLY A 200 -10.79 -3.96 -12.30
N LEU A 201 -9.82 -3.80 -11.41
CA LEU A 201 -9.32 -2.48 -11.00
C LEU A 201 -8.46 -1.84 -12.09
N ASP A 202 -8.30 -0.53 -12.00
CA ASP A 202 -7.63 0.29 -13.01
C ASP A 202 -6.15 0.55 -12.66
N GLY A 203 -5.72 0.13 -11.47
CA GLY A 203 -4.37 0.37 -10.99
C GLY A 203 -4.15 0.02 -9.52
N ILE A 204 -3.00 0.45 -9.01
CA ILE A 204 -2.63 0.33 -7.59
C ILE A 204 -2.14 1.66 -7.02
N PHE A 205 -2.38 1.84 -5.73
CA PHE A 205 -1.73 2.85 -4.91
C PHE A 205 -0.61 2.17 -4.12
N TYR A 206 0.62 2.26 -4.60
CA TYR A 206 1.76 1.54 -4.03
C TYR A 206 2.43 2.36 -2.93
N ALA A 207 2.56 1.83 -1.71
CA ALA A 207 3.07 2.60 -0.57
C ALA A 207 4.31 1.95 0.07
N VAL A 208 5.41 2.71 0.16
CA VAL A 208 6.60 2.31 0.93
C VAL A 208 6.48 2.68 2.41
N THR A 209 5.31 3.16 2.85
CA THR A 209 5.05 3.60 4.23
C THR A 209 6.09 4.62 4.71
N GLY A 210 6.67 4.45 5.90
CA GLY A 210 7.70 5.32 6.47
C GLY A 210 9.13 4.81 6.27
N THR A 211 9.36 3.77 5.46
CA THR A 211 10.69 3.15 5.37
C THR A 211 11.74 4.07 4.77
N ALA A 212 11.33 4.95 3.85
CA ALA A 212 12.20 5.99 3.28
C ALA A 212 12.23 7.28 4.12
N SER A 213 11.54 7.37 5.26
CA SER A 213 11.44 8.61 6.05
C SER A 213 12.53 8.67 7.13
N ASP A 214 13.09 9.87 7.36
CA ASP A 214 13.94 10.21 8.52
C ASP A 214 15.08 9.20 8.83
N GLY A 215 15.60 8.53 7.79
CA GLY A 215 16.65 7.52 7.94
C GLY A 215 16.20 6.22 8.63
N HIS A 216 14.89 5.91 8.63
CA HIS A 216 14.37 4.62 9.11
C HIS A 216 15.02 3.45 8.37
N VAL A 217 15.21 3.61 7.06
CA VAL A 217 16.11 2.83 6.22
C VAL A 217 16.95 3.82 5.42
N ASP A 218 18.27 3.74 5.54
CA ASP A 218 19.18 4.60 4.77
C ASP A 218 19.16 4.24 3.27
N ALA A 219 19.60 5.18 2.42
CA ALA A 219 19.52 5.03 0.95
C ALA A 219 20.22 3.77 0.43
N ASP A 220 21.42 3.44 0.93
CA ASP A 220 22.19 2.26 0.49
C ASP A 220 21.45 0.96 0.89
N SER A 221 20.90 0.91 2.10
CA SER A 221 20.05 -0.19 2.56
C SER A 221 18.75 -0.27 1.74
N PHE A 222 18.13 0.86 1.39
CA PHE A 222 16.88 0.90 0.63
C PHE A 222 17.05 0.33 -0.79
N GLU A 223 18.14 0.67 -1.46
CA GLU A 223 18.49 0.16 -2.79
C GLU A 223 18.68 -1.37 -2.82
N THR A 224 19.01 -1.98 -1.69
CA THR A 224 19.23 -3.43 -1.58
C THR A 224 18.04 -4.18 -0.99
N LEU A 225 17.35 -3.60 -0.01
CA LEU A 225 16.30 -4.25 0.78
C LEU A 225 14.88 -3.88 0.35
N SER A 226 14.68 -2.79 -0.39
CA SER A 226 13.35 -2.38 -0.90
C SER A 226 13.29 -2.46 -2.42
N ARG A 227 14.09 -1.63 -3.11
CA ARG A 227 13.95 -1.38 -4.56
C ARG A 227 13.83 -2.64 -5.44
N PRO A 228 14.66 -3.69 -5.29
CA PRO A 228 14.57 -4.88 -6.15
C PRO A 228 13.24 -5.63 -5.98
N TYR A 229 12.63 -5.52 -4.81
CA TYR A 229 11.38 -6.18 -4.45
C TYR A 229 10.17 -5.33 -4.79
N ASP A 230 10.31 -4.01 -4.66
CA ASP A 230 9.33 -3.05 -5.15
C ASP A 230 9.13 -3.23 -6.65
N GLN A 231 10.22 -3.35 -7.41
CA GLN A 231 10.19 -3.59 -8.85
C GLN A 231 9.36 -4.83 -9.24
N ILE A 232 9.47 -5.93 -8.50
CA ILE A 232 8.70 -7.16 -8.78
C ILE A 232 7.18 -6.89 -8.71
N VAL A 233 6.73 -6.12 -7.72
CA VAL A 233 5.32 -5.80 -7.52
C VAL A 233 4.83 -4.79 -8.56
N LEU A 234 5.65 -3.78 -8.86
CA LEU A 234 5.31 -2.75 -9.83
C LEU A 234 5.27 -3.30 -11.27
N ASP A 235 6.17 -4.20 -11.63
CA ASP A 235 6.15 -4.89 -12.93
C ASP A 235 4.84 -5.68 -13.14
N ALA A 236 4.23 -6.18 -12.06
CA ALA A 236 2.95 -6.88 -12.11
C ALA A 236 1.76 -5.95 -12.40
N ALA A 237 1.92 -4.63 -12.22
CA ALA A 237 0.91 -3.66 -12.62
C ALA A 237 0.82 -3.50 -14.15
N ALA A 238 1.85 -3.92 -14.89
CA ALA A 238 1.92 -3.83 -16.35
C ALA A 238 1.56 -2.43 -16.88
N ASP A 239 0.48 -2.30 -17.66
CA ASP A 239 0.01 -1.03 -18.23
C ASP A 239 -1.05 -0.33 -17.33
N ALA A 240 -1.33 -0.86 -16.14
CA ALA A 240 -2.29 -0.25 -15.21
C ALA A 240 -1.68 0.93 -14.45
N ALA A 241 -2.54 1.85 -13.99
CA ALA A 241 -2.07 3.06 -13.33
C ALA A 241 -1.38 2.75 -11.98
N VAL A 242 -0.25 3.39 -11.72
CA VAL A 242 0.46 3.31 -10.45
C VAL A 242 0.64 4.69 -9.85
N VAL A 243 -0.04 4.92 -8.72
CA VAL A 243 0.23 6.07 -7.85
C VAL A 243 1.13 5.59 -6.72
N PHE A 244 2.39 5.99 -6.75
CA PHE A 244 3.38 5.63 -5.74
C PHE A 244 3.29 6.58 -4.55
N HIS A 245 3.48 6.09 -3.33
CA HIS A 245 3.40 6.89 -2.12
C HIS A 245 4.57 6.65 -1.17
N THR A 246 5.18 7.76 -0.77
CA THR A 246 6.10 7.84 0.36
C THR A 246 5.53 8.76 1.43
N CYS A 247 5.69 8.39 2.71
CA CYS A 247 4.98 9.01 3.84
C CYS A 247 5.93 9.75 4.79
N LYS A 248 5.34 10.56 5.69
CA LYS A 248 6.01 11.29 6.79
C LYS A 248 6.96 12.40 6.30
N ALA A 249 7.71 12.99 7.22
CA ALA A 249 8.73 14.00 6.95
C ALA A 249 9.97 13.38 6.29
N ASN A 250 10.75 14.17 5.55
CA ASN A 250 11.95 13.72 4.84
C ASN A 250 11.70 12.40 4.09
N SER A 251 10.62 12.34 3.31
CA SER A 251 10.12 11.10 2.69
C SER A 251 10.77 10.77 1.34
N HIS A 252 11.72 11.59 0.90
CA HIS A 252 12.55 11.35 -0.29
C HIS A 252 11.78 10.99 -1.57
N PRO A 253 10.77 11.77 -2.03
CA PRO A 253 10.08 11.49 -3.29
C PRO A 253 11.04 11.37 -4.49
N GLU A 254 12.18 12.08 -4.47
CA GLU A 254 13.21 12.03 -5.50
C GLU A 254 13.85 10.65 -5.69
N TRP A 255 13.71 9.71 -4.75
CA TRP A 255 14.20 8.33 -4.89
C TRP A 255 13.36 7.47 -5.84
N PHE A 256 12.15 7.91 -6.16
CA PHE A 256 11.15 7.07 -6.84
C PHE A 256 10.82 7.53 -8.26
N VAL A 257 11.42 8.64 -8.74
CA VAL A 257 11.10 9.22 -10.05
C VAL A 257 11.51 8.33 -11.24
N ASP A 258 12.40 7.35 -11.02
CA ASP A 258 12.84 6.39 -12.02
C ASP A 258 12.16 5.02 -11.90
N TYR A 259 11.18 4.87 -11.00
CA TYR A 259 10.34 3.69 -10.89
C TYR A 259 9.33 3.67 -12.05
N PRO A 260 8.79 2.50 -12.44
CA PRO A 260 7.73 2.41 -13.45
C PRO A 260 6.38 2.84 -12.85
N ILE A 261 6.22 4.14 -12.61
CA ILE A 261 5.07 4.75 -11.94
C ILE A 261 4.52 5.92 -12.77
N ASP A 262 3.22 6.20 -12.64
CA ASP A 262 2.57 7.29 -13.39
C ASP A 262 2.50 8.59 -12.58
N ALA A 263 2.34 8.46 -11.26
CA ALA A 263 2.26 9.60 -10.35
C ALA A 263 2.89 9.30 -9.00
N LEU A 264 3.34 10.36 -8.33
CA LEU A 264 4.01 10.28 -7.03
C LEU A 264 3.28 11.12 -5.98
N HIS A 265 2.93 10.49 -4.87
CA HIS A 265 2.16 11.07 -3.77
C HIS A 265 3.02 11.23 -2.51
N TRP A 266 3.07 12.44 -1.97
CA TRP A 266 3.71 12.75 -0.68
C TRP A 266 2.98 13.89 0.03
N ASP A 267 3.24 14.05 1.33
CA ASP A 267 2.71 15.18 2.09
C ASP A 267 3.64 16.38 1.95
N GLN A 268 3.31 17.32 1.06
CA GLN A 268 4.12 18.52 0.83
C GLN A 268 4.19 19.49 2.02
N PHE A 269 3.39 19.27 3.08
CA PHE A 269 3.36 20.15 4.25
C PHE A 269 4.24 19.67 5.40
N LEU A 270 4.77 18.44 5.32
CA LEU A 270 5.68 17.92 6.35
C LEU A 270 7.13 18.40 6.11
N PRO A 271 7.92 18.56 7.20
CA PRO A 271 9.29 19.01 7.09
C PRO A 271 10.14 18.16 6.13
N GLY A 272 10.97 18.82 5.33
CA GLY A 272 11.94 18.15 4.44
C GLY A 272 11.37 17.61 3.14
N ASN A 273 10.04 17.60 2.97
CA ASN A 273 9.42 17.21 1.71
C ASN A 273 9.37 18.40 0.74
N PRO A 274 9.54 18.17 -0.56
CA PRO A 274 9.43 19.23 -1.56
C PRO A 274 7.99 19.75 -1.67
N PRO A 275 7.78 21.01 -2.09
CA PRO A 275 6.45 21.48 -2.42
C PRO A 275 5.88 20.72 -3.62
N VAL A 276 4.56 20.62 -3.73
CA VAL A 276 3.88 19.85 -4.80
C VAL A 276 4.13 20.38 -6.21
N ASP A 277 4.53 21.65 -6.33
CA ASP A 277 4.86 22.31 -7.61
C ASP A 277 6.35 22.21 -7.98
N GLU A 278 7.15 21.46 -7.22
CA GLU A 278 8.52 21.12 -7.59
C GLU A 278 8.52 20.17 -8.80
N ASP A 279 9.29 20.53 -9.84
CA ASP A 279 9.41 19.72 -11.04
C ASP A 279 10.36 18.52 -10.80
N LEU A 280 9.77 17.40 -10.41
CA LEU A 280 10.44 16.10 -10.27
C LEU A 280 10.38 15.27 -11.57
N GLY A 281 9.85 15.82 -12.68
CA GLY A 281 9.66 15.09 -13.93
C GLY A 281 8.56 14.02 -13.89
N ILE A 282 7.71 14.03 -12.87
CA ILE A 282 6.60 13.09 -12.66
C ILE A 282 5.34 13.84 -12.18
N ILE A 283 4.15 13.29 -12.48
CA ILE A 283 2.88 13.89 -12.04
C ILE A 283 2.77 13.83 -10.51
N PRO A 284 2.66 14.98 -9.81
CA PRO A 284 2.55 14.99 -8.37
C PRO A 284 1.11 14.77 -7.92
N VAL A 285 0.94 14.02 -6.82
CA VAL A 285 -0.32 13.95 -6.07
C VAL A 285 -0.05 14.58 -4.71
N GLY A 286 -0.62 15.76 -4.46
CA GLY A 286 -0.43 16.48 -3.22
C GLY A 286 -1.45 16.12 -2.14
N GLY A 287 -1.01 16.20 -0.89
CA GLY A 287 -1.90 16.17 0.27
C GLY A 287 -2.69 17.47 0.45
N VAL A 288 -3.74 17.42 1.25
CA VAL A 288 -4.42 18.60 1.79
C VAL A 288 -3.97 18.85 3.24
N ARG A 289 -3.85 20.10 3.66
CA ARG A 289 -3.56 20.42 5.06
C ARG A 289 -4.70 19.92 5.94
N SER A 290 -4.38 19.02 6.85
CA SER A 290 -5.33 18.39 7.78
C SER A 290 -5.56 19.21 9.05
N ASP A 291 -4.79 20.28 9.26
CA ASP A 291 -4.83 21.17 10.43
C ASP A 291 -5.62 22.47 10.22
N LEU A 292 -6.37 22.56 9.11
CA LEU A 292 -7.23 23.71 8.76
C LEU A 292 -8.65 23.58 9.33
#